data_AF-A0ABD6HZ46-F1
#
_entry.id   AF-A0ABD6HZ46-F1
#
_cell.length_a   1.000
_cell.length_b   1.000
_cell.length_c   1.000
_cell.angle_alpha   90.00
_cell.angle_beta   90.00
_cell.angle_gamma   90.00
#
_symmetry.space_group_name_H-M   'P 1'
#
loop_
_entity.id
_entity.type
_entity.pdbx_description
1 polymer ?
#
loop_
_entity_poly.entity_id
_entity_poly.type
_entity_poly.pdbx_seq_one_letter_code
_entity_poly.pdbx_strand_id
1 'polypeptide(L)'
;MGNPFYEAANLVLALHTERAKYTKPQYATSEVNWLAGKLQDLAGVAKCVGDDNAGFTIDRAARMWINTGRKPAPFNAGDSDVQFY
;
A
#
# COMPACT_ATOMS: atom_id res chain seq x y z
N MET A 1 -2.43 19.64 -5.26
CA MET A 1 -1.11 18.97 -5.19
C MET A 1 -1.34 17.59 -4.61
N GLY A 2 -0.77 16.55 -5.21
CA GLY A 2 -0.92 15.16 -4.72
C GLY A 2 -0.27 14.96 -3.35
N ASN A 3 -0.76 13.99 -2.58
CA ASN A 3 -0.14 13.63 -1.31
C ASN A 3 1.11 12.77 -1.61
N PRO A 4 2.31 13.17 -1.18
CA PRO A 4 3.55 12.46 -1.51
C PRO A 4 3.59 11.02 -0.96
N PHE A 5 2.91 10.74 0.15
CA PHE A 5 2.81 9.39 0.71
C PHE A 5 1.92 8.48 -0.13
N TYR A 6 0.84 9.03 -0.70
CA TYR A 6 0.00 8.29 -1.65
C TYR A 6 0.73 8.03 -2.97
N GLU A 7 1.49 8.99 -3.47
CA GLU A 7 2.35 8.78 -4.65
C GLU A 7 3.39 7.68 -4.40
N ALA A 8 4.07 7.71 -3.25
CA ALA A 8 5.02 6.67 -2.85
C ALA A 8 4.35 5.30 -2.70
N ALA A 9 3.18 5.24 -2.07
CA ALA A 9 2.41 4.01 -1.92
C ALA A 9 1.98 3.43 -3.29
N ASN A 10 1.58 4.28 -4.23
CA ASN A 10 1.23 3.89 -5.59
C ASN A 10 2.43 3.31 -6.36
N LEU A 11 3.64 3.82 -6.14
CA LEU A 11 4.86 3.22 -6.68
C LEU A 11 5.11 1.80 -6.14
N VAL A 12 4.83 1.54 -4.87
CA VAL A 12 4.92 0.19 -4.28
C VAL A 12 3.89 -0.76 -4.94
N LEU A 13 2.66 -0.29 -5.18
CA LEU A 13 1.63 -1.07 -5.88
C LEU A 13 2.00 -1.36 -7.35
N ALA A 14 2.62 -0.40 -8.03
CA ALA A 14 3.15 -0.59 -9.39
C ALA A 14 4.29 -1.63 -9.40
N LEU A 15 5.22 -1.54 -8.44
CA LEU A 15 6.31 -2.50 -8.27
C LEU A 15 5.78 -3.92 -8.05
N HIS A 16 4.72 -4.09 -7.25
CA HIS A 16 4.08 -5.40 -7.10
C HIS A 16 3.60 -5.97 -8.43
N THR A 17 2.94 -5.13 -9.23
CA THR A 17 2.37 -5.53 -10.52
C THR A 17 3.45 -6.00 -11.48
N GLU A 18 4.62 -5.34 -11.48
CA GLU A 18 5.78 -5.78 -12.24
C GLU A 18 6.38 -7.08 -11.71
N ARG A 19 6.61 -7.17 -10.38
CA ARG A 19 7.19 -8.38 -9.76
C ARG A 19 6.32 -9.61 -9.94
N ALA A 20 5.00 -9.45 -9.84
CA ALA A 20 4.02 -10.53 -10.02
C ALA A 20 4.13 -11.25 -11.38
N LYS A 21 4.65 -10.58 -12.42
CA LYS A 21 4.90 -11.21 -13.74
C LYS A 21 5.99 -12.29 -13.69
N TYR A 22 6.91 -12.19 -12.73
CA TYR A 22 8.08 -13.06 -12.59
C TYR A 22 8.06 -13.91 -11.31
N THR A 23 7.16 -13.59 -10.37
CA THR A 23 6.99 -14.32 -9.11
C THR A 23 6.45 -15.72 -9.35
N LYS A 24 7.17 -16.75 -8.88
CA LYS A 24 6.64 -18.12 -8.85
C LYS A 24 5.52 -18.22 -7.81
N PRO A 25 4.47 -19.03 -8.03
CA PRO A 25 3.34 -19.14 -7.10
C PRO A 25 3.74 -19.44 -5.65
N GLN A 26 4.78 -20.26 -5.44
CA GLN A 26 5.32 -20.58 -4.11
C GLN A 26 5.83 -19.37 -3.31
N TYR A 27 6.12 -18.24 -3.97
CA TYR A 27 6.61 -17.01 -3.36
C TYR A 27 5.55 -15.89 -3.31
N ALA A 28 4.32 -16.15 -3.76
CA ALA A 28 3.28 -15.12 -3.84
C ALA A 28 2.97 -14.51 -2.46
N THR A 29 2.83 -15.35 -1.43
CA THR A 29 2.58 -14.89 -0.05
C THR A 29 3.75 -14.07 0.50
N SER A 30 4.99 -14.51 0.28
CA SER A 30 6.18 -13.77 0.74
C SER A 30 6.32 -12.42 0.04
N GLU A 31 5.98 -12.35 -1.25
CA GLU A 31 5.98 -11.08 -2.01
C GLU A 31 4.93 -10.11 -1.47
N VAL A 32 3.70 -10.58 -1.22
CA VAL A 32 2.63 -9.76 -0.64
C VAL A 32 3.05 -9.22 0.73
N ASN A 33 3.59 -10.08 1.61
CA ASN A 33 4.03 -9.65 2.93
C ASN A 33 5.17 -8.62 2.87
N TRP A 34 6.13 -8.81 1.95
CA TRP A 34 7.23 -7.86 1.79
C TRP A 34 6.75 -6.49 1.30
N LEU A 35 5.90 -6.46 0.27
CA LEU A 35 5.35 -5.21 -0.29
C LEU A 35 4.39 -4.51 0.66
N ALA A 36 3.53 -5.26 1.36
CA ALA A 36 2.67 -4.70 2.40
C ALA A 36 3.50 -4.13 3.56
N GLY A 37 4.62 -4.76 3.92
CA GLY A 37 5.58 -4.20 4.88
C GLY A 37 6.12 -2.83 4.44
N LYS A 38 6.42 -2.65 3.15
CA LYS A 38 6.83 -1.33 2.62
C LYS A 38 5.74 -0.27 2.72
N LEU A 39 4.47 -0.65 2.54
CA LEU A 39 3.36 0.26 2.80
C LEU A 39 3.26 0.62 4.29
N GLN A 40 3.49 -0.32 5.20
CA GLN A 40 3.49 -0.05 6.64
C GLN A 40 4.64 0.88 7.07
N ASP A 41 5.83 0.71 6.49
CA ASP A 41 6.96 1.61 6.69
C ASP A 41 6.58 3.05 6.27
N LEU A 42 6.01 3.21 5.06
CA LEU A 42 5.54 4.51 4.56
C LEU A 42 4.46 5.12 5.45
N ALA A 43 3.52 4.30 5.93
CA ALA A 43 2.49 4.73 6.85
C ALA A 43 3.07 5.22 8.18
N GLY A 44 4.13 4.57 8.68
CA GLY A 44 4.85 5.00 9.88
C GLY A 44 5.52 6.37 9.68
N VAL A 45 6.17 6.58 8.53
CA VAL A 45 6.79 7.88 8.20
C VAL A 45 5.73 8.98 8.07
N ALA A 46 4.60 8.70 7.41
CA ALA A 46 3.50 9.67 7.26
C ALA A 46 2.98 10.16 8.62
N LYS A 47 2.70 9.24 9.55
CA LYS A 47 2.31 9.58 10.93
C LYS A 47 3.38 10.39 11.65
N CYS A 48 4.65 10.01 11.48
CA CYS A 48 5.77 10.70 12.13
C CYS A 48 5.89 12.18 11.72
N VAL A 49 5.57 12.51 10.46
CA VAL A 49 5.60 13.90 9.98
C VAL A 49 4.27 14.64 10.13
N GLY A 50 3.27 14.02 10.77
CA GLY A 50 1.96 14.63 11.06
C GLY A 50 0.89 14.43 9.98
N ASP A 51 1.12 13.59 8.97
CA ASP A 51 0.09 13.19 7.99
C ASP A 51 -0.59 11.90 8.44
N ASP A 52 -1.36 12.01 9.51
CA ASP A 52 -2.08 10.89 10.11
C ASP A 52 -3.08 10.27 9.15
N ASN A 53 -3.76 11.07 8.32
CA ASN A 53 -4.75 10.56 7.38
C ASN A 53 -4.11 9.62 6.35
N ALA A 54 -2.99 10.05 5.73
CA ALA A 54 -2.25 9.17 4.83
C ALA A 54 -1.72 7.94 5.56
N GLY A 55 -1.18 8.14 6.76
CA GLY A 55 -0.65 7.07 7.59
C GLY A 55 -1.68 5.99 7.95
N PHE A 56 -2.86 6.36 8.42
CA PHE A 56 -3.91 5.38 8.76
C PHE A 56 -4.47 4.68 7.51
N THR A 57 -4.67 5.43 6.43
CA THR A 57 -5.20 4.89 5.17
C THR A 57 -4.26 3.84 4.57
N ILE A 58 -2.97 4.15 4.50
CA ILE A 58 -1.95 3.24 3.94
C ILE A 58 -1.77 2.00 4.84
N ASP A 59 -1.68 2.16 6.16
CA ASP A 59 -1.53 1.01 7.09
C ASP A 59 -2.74 0.07 7.02
N ARG A 60 -3.96 0.62 6.96
CA ARG A 60 -5.17 -0.17 6.81
C ARG A 60 -5.17 -0.97 5.52
N ALA A 61 -4.84 -0.33 4.39
CA ALA A 61 -4.74 -1.00 3.09
C ALA A 61 -3.70 -2.12 3.09
N ALA A 62 -2.53 -1.89 3.70
CA ALA A 62 -1.48 -2.89 3.84
C ALA A 62 -1.96 -4.13 4.62
N ARG A 63 -2.61 -3.92 5.78
CA ARG A 63 -3.16 -5.01 6.61
C ARG A 63 -4.22 -5.80 5.86
N MET A 64 -5.10 -5.13 5.12
CA MET A 64 -6.12 -5.81 4.33
C MET A 64 -5.51 -6.64 3.21
N TRP A 65 -4.45 -6.14 2.58
CA TRP A 65 -3.76 -6.87 1.53
C TRP A 65 -3.10 -8.15 2.08
N ILE A 66 -2.47 -8.09 3.25
CA ILE A 66 -1.93 -9.27 3.94
C ILE A 66 -3.04 -10.28 4.23
N ASN A 67 -4.16 -9.82 4.79
CA ASN A 67 -5.23 -10.71 5.26
C ASN A 67 -6.04 -11.35 4.14
N THR A 68 -6.21 -10.65 3.03
CA THR A 68 -7.11 -11.09 1.94
C THR A 68 -6.36 -11.51 0.68
N GLY A 69 -5.07 -11.19 0.56
CA GLY A 69 -4.32 -11.29 -0.69
C GLY A 69 -4.77 -10.31 -1.77
N ARG A 70 -5.80 -9.50 -1.54
CA ARG A 70 -6.35 -8.55 -2.52
C ARG A 70 -5.51 -7.28 -2.54
N LYS A 71 -4.86 -7.01 -3.67
CA LYS A 71 -4.09 -5.78 -3.90
C LYS A 71 -4.98 -4.54 -3.70
N PRO A 72 -4.53 -3.52 -2.94
CA PRO A 72 -5.25 -2.27 -2.80
C PRO A 72 -5.43 -1.54 -4.15
N ALA A 73 -6.48 -0.74 -4.25
CA ALA A 73 -6.62 0.24 -5.33
C ALA A 73 -5.55 1.35 -5.17
N PRO A 74 -5.19 2.05 -6.26
CA PRO A 74 -4.35 3.23 -6.17
C PRO A 74 -4.95 4.29 -5.25
N PHE A 75 -4.10 4.92 -4.43
CA PHE A 75 -4.47 5.98 -3.49
C PHE A 75 -4.58 7.32 -4.21
N ASN A 76 -5.67 8.06 -4.01
CA ASN A 76 -5.86 9.39 -4.58
C ASN A 76 -5.81 10.49 -3.51
N ALA A 77 -5.27 11.66 -3.88
CA ALA A 77 -5.30 12.85 -3.03
C ALA A 77 -6.75 13.38 -2.98
N GLY A 78 -7.51 12.91 -1.99
CA GLY A 78 -8.95 13.12 -1.89
C GLY A 78 -9.69 11.93 -1.27
N ASP A 79 -9.03 10.77 -1.14
CA ASP A 79 -9.54 9.62 -0.39
C ASP A 79 -9.44 9.89 1.12
N SER A 80 -10.21 10.86 1.62
CA SER A 80 -10.57 10.94 3.03
C SER A 80 -11.61 9.88 3.42
N ASP A 81 -12.20 9.19 2.44
CA ASP A 81 -13.14 8.10 2.65
C ASP A 81 -12.88 6.96 1.67
N VAL A 82 -12.17 5.95 2.16
CA VAL A 82 -12.41 4.52 1.93
C VAL A 82 -13.43 4.22 0.80
N GLN A 83 -12.96 3.98 -0.42
CA GLN A 83 -13.77 3.33 -1.45
C GLN A 83 -13.46 1.83 -1.49
N PHE A 84 -14.33 1.05 -0.86
CA PHE A 84 -14.46 -0.38 -1.12
C PHE A 84 -15.51 -0.59 -2.23
N TYR A 85 -15.10 -1.18 -3.35
CA TYR A 85 -15.97 -1.93 -4.26
C TYR A 85 -15.54 -3.40 -4.28
#